data_AF-A0A2D9B7L1-F1
#
_entry.id   AF-A0A2D9B7L1-F1
#
_cell.length_a   1.000
_cell.length_b   1.000
_cell.length_c   1.000
_cell.angle_alpha   90.00
_cell.angle_beta   90.00
_cell.angle_gamma   90.00
#
_symmetry.space_group_name_H-M   'P 1'
#
loop_
_entity.id
_entity.type
_entity.pdbx_description
1 polymer ?
#
loop_
_entity_poly.entity_id
_entity_poly.type
_entity_poly.pdbx_seq_one_letter_code
_entity_poly.pdbx_strand_id
1 'polypeptide(L)'
;MSVLVYTESEQGKFKKIAQEAVSYAKGIADMMGTTVTAVSVNGEDTASLGNYGASKVLEVNNDALKNFNAEAYADVVAKAA
;
A
#
# COMPACT_ATOMS: atom_id res chain seq x y z
N MET A 1 -13.36 9.11 4.44
CA MET A 1 -12.67 8.42 3.32
C MET A 1 -11.18 8.60 3.52
N SER A 2 -10.43 7.50 3.56
CA SER A 2 -8.97 7.52 3.72
C SER A 2 -8.25 7.86 2.42
N VAL A 3 -6.99 8.27 2.52
CA VAL A 3 -6.06 8.30 1.38
C VAL A 3 -5.56 6.87 1.17
N LEU A 4 -5.82 6.30 0.00
CA LEU A 4 -5.40 4.95 -0.38
C LEU A 4 -4.02 5.00 -1.06
N VAL A 5 -3.10 4.13 -0.65
CA VAL A 5 -1.75 4.05 -1.24
C VAL A 5 -1.45 2.61 -1.62
N TYR A 6 -1.20 2.36 -2.90
CA TYR A 6 -0.63 1.09 -3.33
C TYR A 6 0.87 1.04 -2.99
N THR A 7 1.30 0.01 -2.27
CA THR A 7 2.69 -0.18 -1.85
C THR A 7 3.30 -1.36 -2.57
N GLU A 8 4.08 -1.07 -3.61
CA GLU A 8 4.80 -2.08 -4.40
C GLU A 8 5.91 -2.75 -3.57
N SER A 9 5.99 -4.08 -3.68
CA SER A 9 7.06 -4.90 -3.13
C SER A 9 7.73 -5.71 -4.24
N GLU A 10 9.02 -6.01 -4.04
CA GLU A 10 9.79 -6.92 -4.86
C GLU A 10 10.40 -7.98 -3.94
N GLN A 11 10.10 -9.25 -4.20
CA GLN A 11 10.51 -10.37 -3.35
C GLN A 11 10.17 -10.14 -1.86
N GLY A 12 8.95 -9.67 -1.57
CA GLY A 12 8.49 -9.42 -0.20
C GLY A 12 8.94 -8.10 0.41
N LYS A 13 9.91 -7.39 -0.21
CA LYS A 13 10.46 -6.14 0.30
C LYS A 13 9.86 -4.94 -0.39
N PHE A 14 9.36 -3.99 0.39
CA PHE A 14 8.84 -2.74 -0.16
C PHE A 14 9.94 -1.91 -0.83
N LYS A 15 9.64 -1.41 -2.03
CA LYS A 15 10.52 -0.45 -2.70
C LYS A 15 10.52 0.86 -1.90
N LYS A 16 11.64 1.59 -1.93
CA LYS A 16 11.77 2.90 -1.26
C LYS A 16 10.64 3.86 -1.66
N ILE A 17 10.25 3.85 -2.94
CA ILE A 17 9.16 4.68 -3.47
C ILE A 17 7.81 4.39 -2.80
N ALA A 18 7.56 3.16 -2.35
CA ALA A 18 6.33 2.82 -1.64
C ALA A 18 6.30 3.47 -0.25
N GLN A 19 7.43 3.47 0.46
CA GLN A 19 7.58 4.13 1.77
C GLN A 19 7.47 5.65 1.64
N GLU A 20 8.07 6.23 0.59
CA GLU A 20 7.97 7.65 0.27
C GLU A 20 6.52 8.05 -0.06
N ALA A 21 5.81 7.23 -0.83
CA ALA A 21 4.40 7.46 -1.15
C ALA A 21 3.51 7.43 0.09
N VAL A 22 3.72 6.49 1.02
CA VAL A 22 2.99 6.44 2.30
C VAL A 22 3.28 7.68 3.14
N SER A 23 4.54 8.09 3.23
CA SER A 23 4.97 9.29 3.96
C SER A 23 4.30 10.55 3.41
N TYR A 24 4.25 10.69 2.08
CA TYR A 24 3.59 11.83 1.45
C TYR A 24 2.07 11.81 1.63
N ALA A 25 1.46 10.63 1.49
CA ALA A 25 0.04 10.43 1.73
C ALA A 25 -0.36 10.77 3.17
N LYS A 26 0.52 10.53 4.15
CA LYS A 26 0.28 10.94 5.55
C LYS A 26 0.11 12.44 5.68
N GLY A 27 0.96 13.24 5.04
CA GLY A 27 0.82 14.70 5.02
C GLY A 27 -0.50 15.16 4.38
N ILE A 28 -0.92 14.52 3.27
CA ILE A 28 -2.22 14.80 2.63
C ILE A 28 -3.38 14.42 3.55
N ALA A 29 -3.32 13.22 4.13
CA ALA A 29 -4.36 12.71 5.01
C ALA A 29 -4.55 13.62 6.23
N ASP A 30 -3.45 14.11 6.82
CA ASP A 30 -3.48 15.06 7.93
C ASP A 30 -4.14 16.38 7.54
N MET A 31 -3.82 16.93 6.36
CA MET A 31 -4.45 18.15 5.84
C MET A 31 -5.96 17.96 5.63
N MET A 32 -6.38 16.76 5.25
CA MET A 32 -7.78 16.39 5.02
C MET A 32 -8.50 15.93 6.29
N GLY A 33 -7.81 15.82 7.44
CA GLY A 33 -8.38 15.27 8.67
C GLY A 33 -8.80 13.80 8.55
N THR A 34 -8.08 13.01 7.75
CA THR A 34 -8.36 11.59 7.50
C THR A 34 -7.13 10.70 7.75
N THR A 35 -7.20 9.43 7.40
CA THR A 35 -6.15 8.43 7.62
C THR A 35 -5.56 7.89 6.32
N VAL A 36 -4.41 7.24 6.40
CA VAL A 36 -3.80 6.51 5.28
C VAL A 36 -4.15 5.02 5.37
N THR A 37 -4.64 4.45 4.28
CA THR A 37 -4.78 3.00 4.11
C THR A 37 -3.80 2.54 3.04
N ALA A 38 -2.83 1.70 3.40
CA ALA A 38 -1.89 1.11 2.46
C ALA A 38 -2.44 -0.22 1.91
N VAL A 39 -2.23 -0.49 0.63
CA VAL A 39 -2.55 -1.76 -0.03
C VAL A 39 -1.24 -2.46 -0.36
N SER A 40 -0.90 -3.48 0.43
CA SER A 40 0.30 -4.30 0.25
C SER A 40 -0.04 -5.52 -0.60
N VAL A 41 0.67 -5.70 -1.71
CA VAL A 41 0.59 -6.92 -2.52
C VAL A 41 1.87 -7.72 -2.31
N ASN A 42 1.73 -8.93 -1.78
CA ASN A 42 2.83 -9.88 -1.50
C ASN A 42 4.00 -9.27 -0.69
N GLY A 43 3.75 -8.26 0.14
CA GLY A 43 4.75 -7.70 1.06
C GLY A 43 4.84 -8.51 2.35
N GLU A 44 6.05 -8.72 2.88
CA GLU A 44 6.28 -9.51 4.10
C GLU A 44 6.12 -8.69 5.38
N ASP A 45 6.97 -7.67 5.58
CA ASP A 45 6.95 -6.82 6.78
C ASP A 45 6.01 -5.62 6.61
N THR A 46 4.72 -5.89 6.47
CA THR A 46 3.67 -4.90 6.25
C THR A 46 3.54 -3.90 7.40
N ALA A 47 3.86 -4.32 8.63
CA ALA A 47 3.89 -3.48 9.81
C ALA A 47 4.88 -2.31 9.68
N SER A 48 5.98 -2.49 8.92
CA SER A 48 6.95 -1.42 8.67
C SER A 48 6.35 -0.19 7.99
N LEU A 49 5.26 -0.32 7.22
CA LEU A 49 4.57 0.79 6.57
C LEU A 49 3.92 1.75 7.58
N GLY A 50 3.61 1.26 8.79
CA GLY A 50 3.11 2.09 9.89
C GLY A 50 4.11 3.16 10.32
N ASN A 51 5.41 2.88 10.24
CA ASN A 51 6.47 3.84 10.55
C ASN A 51 6.49 5.04 9.58
N TYR A 52 5.91 4.87 8.38
CA TYR A 52 5.82 5.89 7.35
C TYR A 52 4.44 6.58 7.33
N GLY A 53 3.53 6.20 8.24
CA GLY A 53 2.24 6.87 8.41
C GLY A 53 1.02 6.09 7.93
N ALA A 54 1.16 4.83 7.50
CA ALA A 54 0.01 3.97 7.24
C ALA A 54 -0.78 3.72 8.54
N SER A 55 -2.05 4.13 8.58
CA SER A 55 -2.92 3.89 9.74
C SER A 55 -3.57 2.50 9.70
N LYS A 56 -3.74 1.96 8.49
CA LYS A 56 -4.24 0.62 8.23
C LYS A 56 -3.48 0.05 7.03
N VAL A 57 -3.21 -1.25 7.06
CA VAL A 57 -2.68 -1.97 5.91
C VAL A 57 -3.67 -3.05 5.49
N LEU A 58 -3.97 -3.10 4.18
CA LEU A 58 -4.71 -4.16 3.53
C LEU A 58 -3.69 -5.08 2.86
N GLU A 59 -3.60 -6.32 3.35
CA GLU A 59 -2.63 -7.30 2.88
C GLU A 59 -3.27 -8.21 1.85
N VAL A 60 -2.68 -8.27 0.66
CA VAL A 60 -3.09 -9.13 -0.43
C VAL A 60 -1.97 -10.11 -0.73
N ASN A 61 -2.16 -11.35 -0.29
CA ASN A 61 -1.24 -12.45 -0.54
C ASN A 61 -1.83 -13.37 -1.61
N ASN A 62 -1.24 -13.36 -2.80
CA ASN A 62 -1.73 -14.15 -3.93
C ASN A 62 -0.55 -14.56 -4.84
N ASP A 63 -0.40 -15.87 -5.03
CA ASP A 63 0.62 -16.45 -5.90
C ASP A 63 0.52 -15.97 -7.35
N ALA A 64 -0.68 -15.68 -7.84
CA ALA A 64 -0.90 -15.15 -9.18
C ALA A 64 -0.32 -13.73 -9.37
N LEU A 65 -0.04 -13.03 -8.27
CA LEU A 65 0.55 -11.69 -8.23
C LEU A 65 2.06 -11.73 -7.92
N LYS A 66 2.71 -12.91 -7.92
CA LYS A 66 4.17 -13.02 -7.78
C LYS A 66 4.91 -12.36 -8.95
N ASN A 67 4.33 -12.47 -10.13
CA ASN A 67 4.75 -11.72 -11.31
C ASN A 67 3.77 -10.58 -11.52
N PHE A 68 4.27 -9.44 -11.98
CA PHE A 68 3.42 -8.29 -12.25
C PHE A 68 2.36 -8.63 -13.32
N ASN A 69 1.10 -8.33 -13.01
CA ASN A 69 -0.04 -8.45 -13.93
C ASN A 69 -0.94 -7.21 -13.75
N ALA A 70 -0.97 -6.33 -14.74
CA ALA A 70 -1.66 -5.05 -14.63
C ALA A 70 -3.16 -5.17 -14.29
N GLU A 71 -3.87 -6.14 -14.89
CA GLU A 71 -5.30 -6.34 -14.66
C GLU A 71 -5.58 -6.80 -13.22
N ALA A 72 -4.80 -7.76 -12.73
CA ALA A 72 -4.97 -8.29 -11.39
C ALA A 72 -4.59 -7.26 -10.31
N TYR A 73 -3.58 -6.43 -10.54
CA TYR A 73 -3.26 -5.30 -9.64
C TYR A 73 -4.35 -4.23 -9.68
N ALA A 74 -4.92 -3.92 -10.84
CA ALA A 74 -6.02 -2.97 -10.96
C ALA A 74 -7.27 -3.44 -10.22
N ASP A 75 -7.63 -4.73 -10.33
CA ASP A 75 -8.74 -5.34 -9.59
C ASP A 75 -8.54 -5.24 -8.07
N VAL A 76 -7.32 -5.51 -7.58
CA VAL A 76 -6.97 -5.35 -6.16
C VAL A 76 -7.19 -3.92 -5.68
N VAL A 77 -6.70 -2.92 -6.43
CA VAL A 77 -6.87 -1.51 -6.06
C VAL A 77 -8.35 -1.11 -6.11
N ALA A 78 -9.09 -1.56 -7.12
CA ALA A 78 -10.52 -1.27 -7.26
C ALA A 78 -11.36 -1.83 -6.11
N LYS A 79 -11.03 -3.01 -5.58
CA LYS A 79 -11.71 -3.61 -4.41
C LYS A 79 -11.36 -2.94 -3.09
N ALA A 80 -10.23 -2.22 -3.02
CA ALA A 80 -9.77 -1.55 -1.82
C ALA A 80 -10.29 -0.11 -1.67
N ALA A 81 -10.73 0.50 -2.79
CA ALA A 81 -11.33 1.83 -2.84
C ALA A 81 -12.84 1.80 -2.53
#